data_AF-A0AAV4FBI2-F1
#
_entry.id   AF-A0AAV4FBI2-F1
#
_cell.length_a   1.000
_cell.length_b   1.000
_cell.length_c   1.000
_cell.angle_alpha   90.00
_cell.angle_beta   90.00
_cell.angle_gamma   90.00
#
_symmetry.space_group_name_H-M   'P 1'
#
loop_
_entity.id
_entity.type
_entity.pdbx_description
1 polymer ?
#
loop_
_entity_poly.entity_id
_entity_poly.type
_entity_poly.pdbx_seq_one_letter_code
_entity_poly.pdbx_strand_id
1 'polypeptide(L)'
;MSLLSSESFSVNTTTPKGSRRNRNRGAPEAYFRSDSIAVRTLKAALDCRLHDLDLSTLGQFTMGLAARTVDLKFCAQAGSQVNDLFTVRQCCNNASSMCRKSSTVVAKVIRLSMQQAQSMMEEDENVKLIHLFRDPRGMSVSQVYRRFYPWEFNREVGNFCSRIWQDLQQHAKLAQEFPFRTLLVRYEDIVLEPIKTMQQIYDYIGIHFGPLLQKQTLRMSEDKRRPHLWRTKIEAEQAAVVERHCAPLFHVMGYREFPNNASVKDLRFNTTNISFAEGWPGAVVLVGNAPLI
;
A
#
# COMPACT_ATOMS: atom_id res chain seq x y z
N MET A 1 -5.64 15.01 0.40
CA MET A 1 -5.22 13.61 0.26
C MET A 1 -4.94 13.08 1.66
N SER A 2 -5.86 12.27 2.22
CA SER A 2 -5.69 11.67 3.54
C SER A 2 -4.86 10.40 3.40
N LEU A 3 -3.54 10.53 3.49
CA LEU A 3 -2.67 9.36 3.64
C LEU A 3 -2.30 9.26 5.11
N LEU A 4 -2.54 8.07 5.68
CA LEU A 4 -2.27 7.63 7.06
C LEU A 4 -3.48 7.63 8.01
N SER A 5 -4.51 6.83 7.69
CA SER A 5 -5.11 5.98 8.72
C SER A 5 -4.69 4.53 8.44
N SER A 6 -3.91 3.95 9.34
CA SER A 6 -3.72 2.51 9.40
C SER A 6 -4.95 1.90 10.07
N GLU A 7 -6.04 1.80 9.32
CA GLU A 7 -7.20 1.01 9.72
C GLU A 7 -7.32 -0.19 8.77
N SER A 8 -6.86 -1.32 9.27
CA SER A 8 -7.08 -2.63 8.68
C SER A 8 -8.56 -2.99 8.77
N PHE A 9 -9.26 -3.08 7.63
CA PHE A 9 -10.64 -3.58 7.59
C PHE A 9 -10.71 -4.98 6.97
N SER A 10 -11.56 -5.80 7.58
CA SER A 10 -11.92 -7.16 7.17
C SER A 10 -13.21 -7.08 6.35
N VAL A 11 -13.24 -7.72 5.18
CA VAL A 11 -14.46 -7.82 4.35
C VAL A 11 -15.49 -8.65 5.14
N ASN A 12 -16.60 -8.03 5.50
CA ASN A 12 -17.73 -8.73 6.10
C ASN A 12 -18.55 -9.35 4.96
N THR A 13 -18.35 -10.62 4.67
CA THR A 13 -19.24 -11.38 3.80
C THR A 13 -20.35 -11.98 4.66
N THR A 14 -21.58 -11.51 4.46
CA THR A 14 -22.79 -12.21 4.89
C THR A 14 -22.86 -13.54 4.15
N THR A 15 -22.36 -14.61 4.77
CA THR A 15 -22.79 -15.97 4.39
C THR A 15 -24.06 -16.34 5.14
N PRO A 16 -24.96 -17.13 4.52
CA PRO A 16 -26.12 -17.68 5.19
C PRO A 16 -25.71 -18.42 6.47
N LYS A 17 -26.55 -18.34 7.51
CA LYS A 17 -26.36 -19.05 8.77
C LYS A 17 -26.21 -20.55 8.50
N GLY A 18 -25.04 -21.10 8.83
CA GLY A 18 -24.80 -22.55 8.82
C GLY A 18 -23.41 -22.92 8.35
N SER A 19 -22.44 -22.89 9.28
CA SER A 19 -21.14 -23.60 9.27
C SER A 19 -20.10 -22.76 10.02
N ARG A 20 -19.41 -23.37 10.99
CA ARG A 20 -18.30 -22.76 11.73
C ARG A 20 -17.21 -22.31 10.74
N ARG A 21 -17.17 -21.03 10.39
CA ARG A 21 -16.10 -20.45 9.56
C ARG A 21 -14.76 -20.58 10.29
N ASN A 22 -13.90 -21.42 9.73
CA ASN A 22 -12.50 -21.53 10.13
C ASN A 22 -11.81 -20.18 9.81
N ARG A 23 -11.53 -19.37 10.84
CA ARG A 23 -10.93 -18.02 10.71
C ARG A 23 -9.49 -18.03 10.17
N ASN A 24 -8.92 -19.20 9.92
CA ASN A 24 -7.53 -19.39 9.48
C ASN A 24 -7.34 -19.56 7.95
N ARG A 25 -8.40 -19.46 7.13
CA ARG A 25 -8.20 -19.47 5.68
C ARG A 25 -7.89 -18.05 5.20
N GLY A 26 -6.65 -17.85 4.73
CA GLY A 26 -6.27 -16.67 3.96
C GLY A 26 -7.14 -16.49 2.71
N ALA A 27 -6.96 -15.38 1.99
CA ALA A 27 -7.69 -15.16 0.74
C ALA A 27 -7.46 -16.35 -0.22
N PRO A 28 -8.50 -16.85 -0.91
CA PRO A 28 -8.34 -17.93 -1.89
C PRO A 28 -7.31 -17.56 -2.96
N GLU A 29 -6.55 -18.53 -3.45
CA GLU A 29 -5.50 -18.33 -4.47
C GLU A 29 -6.03 -17.63 -5.74
N ALA A 30 -7.29 -17.89 -6.11
CA ALA A 30 -7.97 -17.21 -7.21
C ALA A 30 -8.02 -15.68 -7.07
N TYR A 31 -7.93 -15.14 -5.85
CA TYR A 31 -7.89 -13.70 -5.60
C TYR A 31 -6.61 -13.04 -6.15
N PHE A 32 -5.50 -13.78 -6.20
CA PHE A 32 -4.19 -13.25 -6.60
C PHE A 32 -3.87 -13.47 -8.08
N ARG A 33 -4.76 -14.11 -8.84
CA ARG A 33 -4.62 -14.27 -10.28
C ARG A 33 -4.71 -12.92 -11.01
N SER A 34 -4.09 -12.84 -12.18
CA SER A 34 -4.10 -11.65 -13.05
C SER A 34 -5.49 -11.32 -13.59
N ASP A 35 -6.37 -12.30 -13.73
CA ASP A 35 -7.76 -12.15 -14.16
C ASP A 35 -8.75 -12.01 -12.98
N SER A 36 -8.26 -11.65 -11.78
CA SER A 36 -9.12 -11.53 -10.61
C SER A 36 -10.10 -10.35 -10.72
N ILE A 37 -11.17 -10.41 -9.93
CA ILE A 37 -12.09 -9.27 -9.80
C ILE A 37 -11.37 -8.01 -9.32
N ALA A 38 -10.33 -8.14 -8.48
CA ALA A 38 -9.57 -7.00 -8.00
C ALA A 38 -8.85 -6.27 -9.14
N VAL A 39 -8.26 -7.01 -10.09
CA VAL A 39 -7.61 -6.42 -11.27
C VAL A 39 -8.63 -5.73 -12.16
N ARG A 40 -9.77 -6.37 -12.46
CA ARG A 40 -10.84 -5.75 -13.26
C ARG A 40 -11.39 -4.48 -12.63
N THR A 41 -11.68 -4.52 -11.34
CA THR A 41 -12.18 -3.37 -10.57
C THR A 41 -11.15 -2.23 -10.59
N LEU A 42 -9.87 -2.54 -10.39
CA LEU A 42 -8.82 -1.53 -10.37
C LEU A 42 -8.60 -0.92 -11.74
N LYS A 43 -8.58 -1.72 -12.81
CA LYS A 43 -8.51 -1.23 -14.20
C LYS A 43 -9.70 -0.33 -14.52
N ALA A 44 -10.92 -0.76 -14.24
CA ALA A 44 -12.11 0.08 -14.44
C ALA A 44 -12.02 1.42 -13.69
N ALA A 45 -11.46 1.43 -12.47
CA ALA A 45 -11.25 2.65 -11.71
C ALA A 45 -10.18 3.56 -12.34
N LEU A 46 -9.05 3.00 -12.80
CA LEU A 46 -7.97 3.75 -13.45
C LEU A 46 -8.39 4.30 -14.82
N ASP A 47 -9.16 3.54 -15.60
CA ASP A 47 -9.69 3.93 -16.92
C ASP A 47 -10.87 4.91 -16.84
N CYS A 48 -11.25 5.35 -15.64
CA CYS A 48 -12.46 6.15 -15.42
C CYS A 48 -13.74 5.49 -15.99
N ARG A 49 -13.83 4.16 -15.92
CA ARG A 49 -15.03 3.36 -16.26
C ARG A 49 -15.79 2.99 -14.99
N LEU A 50 -16.20 3.99 -14.23
CA LEU A 50 -16.79 3.78 -12.89
C LEU A 50 -18.16 3.09 -12.92
N HIS A 51 -18.80 3.00 -14.09
CA HIS A 51 -20.04 2.25 -14.29
C HIS A 51 -19.81 0.73 -14.38
N ASP A 52 -18.57 0.28 -14.58
CA ASP A 52 -18.20 -1.15 -14.57
C ASP A 52 -17.95 -1.67 -13.15
N LEU A 53 -17.96 -0.79 -12.14
CA LEU A 53 -17.80 -1.17 -10.73
C LEU A 53 -19.10 -1.74 -10.19
N ASP A 54 -19.00 -2.86 -9.47
CA ASP A 54 -20.15 -3.46 -8.81
C ASP A 54 -20.63 -2.65 -7.60
N LEU A 55 -21.89 -2.85 -7.20
CA LEU A 55 -22.51 -2.13 -6.08
C LEU A 55 -21.75 -2.33 -4.75
N SER A 56 -21.12 -3.49 -4.54
CA SER A 56 -20.33 -3.74 -3.32
C SER A 56 -19.07 -2.89 -3.31
N THR A 57 -18.41 -2.75 -4.46
CA THR A 57 -17.26 -1.84 -4.63
C THR A 57 -17.67 -0.39 -4.41
N LEU A 58 -18.75 0.07 -5.05
CA LEU A 58 -19.25 1.45 -4.90
C LEU A 58 -19.64 1.77 -3.45
N GLY A 59 -20.14 0.79 -2.72
CA GLY A 59 -20.51 0.90 -1.31
C GLY A 59 -19.36 0.77 -0.31
N GLN A 60 -18.13 0.46 -0.74
CA GLN A 60 -17.00 0.31 0.17
C GLN A 60 -16.74 1.58 0.99
N PHE A 61 -16.38 1.41 2.26
CA PHE A 61 -16.12 2.55 3.14
C PHE A 61 -14.96 3.44 2.61
N THR A 62 -13.98 2.83 1.94
CA THR A 62 -12.81 3.51 1.35
C THR A 62 -13.20 4.52 0.28
N MET A 63 -14.29 4.28 -0.46
CA MET A 63 -14.82 5.24 -1.44
C MET A 63 -15.29 6.54 -0.76
N GLY A 64 -15.59 6.50 0.55
CA GLY A 64 -15.96 7.67 1.34
C GLY A 64 -14.78 8.42 1.98
N LEU A 65 -13.54 7.91 1.85
CA LEU A 65 -12.37 8.54 2.47
C LEU A 65 -11.69 9.58 1.58
N ALA A 66 -11.95 9.54 0.26
CA ALA A 66 -11.37 10.49 -0.68
C ALA A 66 -12.43 11.50 -1.17
N ALA A 67 -12.07 12.78 -1.15
CA ALA A 67 -12.93 13.87 -1.59
C ALA A 67 -13.43 13.73 -3.05
N ARG A 68 -12.71 12.98 -3.89
CA ARG A 68 -13.08 12.75 -5.31
C ARG A 68 -14.05 11.58 -5.51
N THR A 69 -14.23 10.70 -4.52
CA THR A 69 -15.07 9.50 -4.63
C THR A 69 -16.23 9.51 -3.64
N VAL A 70 -16.23 10.43 -2.67
CA VAL A 70 -17.24 10.51 -1.60
C VAL A 70 -18.64 10.77 -2.16
N ASP A 71 -18.78 11.68 -3.13
CA ASP A 71 -20.07 11.99 -3.77
C ASP A 71 -20.61 10.80 -4.56
N LEU A 72 -19.72 10.11 -5.29
CA LEU A 72 -20.08 8.88 -6.01
C LEU A 72 -20.61 7.82 -5.04
N LYS A 73 -19.90 7.60 -3.92
CA LYS A 73 -20.33 6.63 -2.90
C LYS A 73 -21.74 6.94 -2.41
N PHE A 74 -21.99 8.17 -1.96
CA PHE A 74 -23.29 8.53 -1.38
C PHE A 74 -24.41 8.51 -2.44
N CYS A 75 -24.15 8.99 -3.64
CA CYS A 75 -25.10 8.95 -4.76
C CYS A 75 -25.47 7.51 -5.15
N ALA A 76 -24.46 6.65 -5.35
CA ALA A 76 -24.67 5.24 -5.70
C ALA A 76 -25.35 4.46 -4.56
N GLN A 77 -25.02 4.76 -3.30
CA GLN A 77 -25.68 4.14 -2.14
C GLN A 77 -27.16 4.54 -2.05
N ALA A 78 -27.50 5.81 -2.29
CA ALA A 78 -28.89 6.26 -2.29
C ALA A 78 -29.72 5.54 -3.37
N GLY A 79 -29.23 5.46 -4.61
CA GLY A 79 -29.90 4.72 -5.68
C GLY A 79 -30.01 3.22 -5.38
N SER A 80 -28.95 2.61 -4.84
CA SER A 80 -28.95 1.19 -4.49
C SER A 80 -29.95 0.83 -3.38
N GLN A 81 -30.19 1.72 -2.41
CA GLN A 81 -31.12 1.47 -1.30
C GLN A 81 -32.58 1.37 -1.77
N VAL A 82 -32.92 2.07 -2.85
CA VAL A 82 -34.27 2.05 -3.45
C VAL A 82 -34.34 1.20 -4.72
N ASN A 83 -33.31 0.40 -5.00
CA ASN A 83 -33.18 -0.44 -6.19
C ASN A 83 -33.29 0.33 -7.53
N ASP A 84 -32.89 1.61 -7.54
CA ASP A 84 -32.87 2.45 -8.73
C ASP A 84 -31.49 2.39 -9.41
N LEU A 85 -31.30 1.36 -10.23
CA LEU A 85 -30.07 1.15 -11.00
C LEU A 85 -29.83 2.25 -12.06
N PHE A 86 -30.88 2.93 -12.51
CA PHE A 86 -30.73 4.05 -13.44
C PHE A 86 -30.01 5.20 -12.75
N THR A 87 -30.45 5.58 -11.54
CA THR A 87 -29.78 6.60 -10.73
C THR A 87 -28.33 6.20 -10.42
N VAL A 88 -28.07 4.95 -10.01
CA VAL A 88 -26.69 4.48 -9.76
C VAL A 88 -25.81 4.67 -11.01
N ARG A 89 -26.32 4.30 -12.19
CA ARG A 89 -25.59 4.46 -13.45
C ARG A 89 -25.32 5.93 -13.77
N GLN A 90 -26.26 6.83 -13.51
CA GLN A 90 -26.05 8.27 -13.67
C GLN A 90 -24.97 8.80 -12.72
N CYS A 91 -24.96 8.36 -11.45
CA CYS A 91 -23.89 8.69 -10.50
C CYS A 91 -22.50 8.29 -11.05
N CYS A 92 -22.39 7.05 -11.55
CA CYS A 92 -21.14 6.54 -12.12
C CYS A 92 -20.72 7.28 -13.38
N ASN A 93 -21.66 7.66 -14.26
CA ASN A 93 -21.37 8.42 -15.47
C ASN A 93 -20.84 9.82 -15.14
N ASN A 94 -21.46 10.51 -14.18
CA ASN A 94 -21.02 11.82 -13.72
C ASN A 94 -19.61 11.76 -13.13
N ALA A 95 -19.35 10.80 -12.25
CA ALA A 95 -18.03 10.59 -11.68
C ALA A 95 -16.99 10.20 -12.74
N SER A 96 -17.36 9.37 -13.72
CA SER A 96 -16.50 8.99 -14.86
C SER A 96 -16.12 10.21 -15.70
N SER A 97 -17.08 11.10 -15.96
CA SER A 97 -16.84 12.36 -16.68
C SER A 97 -15.85 13.27 -15.94
N MET A 98 -15.99 13.38 -14.61
CA MET A 98 -15.03 14.14 -13.79
C MET A 98 -13.64 13.47 -13.76
N CYS A 99 -13.59 12.15 -13.66
CA CYS A 99 -12.36 11.38 -13.65
C CYS A 99 -11.57 11.60 -14.94
N ARG A 100 -12.21 11.52 -16.12
CA ARG A 100 -11.56 11.74 -17.43
C ARG A 100 -11.00 13.14 -17.65
N LYS A 101 -11.47 14.14 -16.90
CA LYS A 101 -10.91 15.50 -16.91
C LYS A 101 -9.62 15.62 -16.09
N SER A 102 -9.28 14.60 -15.31
CA SER A 102 -8.06 14.59 -14.51
C SER A 102 -6.88 14.16 -15.38
N SER A 103 -5.75 14.86 -15.26
CA SER A 103 -4.50 14.49 -15.96
C SER A 103 -3.86 13.22 -15.40
N THR A 104 -4.24 12.82 -14.19
CA THR A 104 -3.67 11.68 -13.48
C THR A 104 -4.72 11.06 -12.59
N VAL A 105 -4.84 9.73 -12.64
CA VAL A 105 -5.71 8.93 -11.78
C VAL A 105 -4.84 8.12 -10.84
N VAL A 106 -5.14 8.15 -9.54
CA VAL A 106 -4.36 7.46 -8.50
C VAL A 106 -5.27 6.53 -7.72
N ALA A 107 -4.89 5.26 -7.64
CA ALA A 107 -5.56 4.27 -6.81
C ALA A 107 -4.60 3.72 -5.76
N LYS A 108 -4.99 3.82 -4.49
CA LYS A 108 -4.25 3.19 -3.39
C LYS A 108 -4.89 1.85 -3.03
N VAL A 109 -4.11 0.79 -3.12
CA VAL A 109 -4.53 -0.58 -2.81
C VAL A 109 -3.60 -1.22 -1.79
N ILE A 110 -4.15 -2.08 -0.92
CA ILE A 110 -3.40 -2.73 0.18
C ILE A 110 -3.19 -4.23 -0.09
N ARG A 111 -3.98 -4.83 -0.99
CA ARG A 111 -4.00 -6.29 -1.24
C ARG A 111 -3.80 -6.67 -2.71
N LEU A 112 -3.12 -5.81 -3.47
CA LEU A 112 -2.71 -6.13 -4.83
C LEU A 112 -1.38 -6.89 -4.77
N SER A 113 -1.28 -8.07 -5.40
CA SER A 113 0.00 -8.77 -5.50
C SER A 113 0.88 -8.16 -6.59
N MET A 114 2.19 -8.40 -6.52
CA MET A 114 3.10 -7.94 -7.59
C MET A 114 2.82 -8.58 -8.95
N GLN A 115 2.31 -9.82 -8.98
CA GLN A 115 1.87 -10.46 -10.22
C GLN A 115 0.69 -9.71 -10.87
N GLN A 116 -0.25 -9.23 -10.05
CA GLN A 116 -1.37 -8.44 -10.55
C GLN A 116 -0.91 -7.06 -11.03
N ALA A 117 0.01 -6.42 -10.30
CA ALA A 117 0.62 -5.17 -10.72
C ALA A 117 1.36 -5.33 -12.06
N GLN A 118 2.12 -6.41 -12.23
CA GLN A 118 2.77 -6.76 -13.49
C GLN A 118 1.77 -6.84 -14.64
N SER A 119 0.73 -7.67 -14.49
CA SER A 119 -0.30 -7.83 -15.54
C SER A 119 -0.99 -6.52 -15.91
N MET A 120 -1.13 -5.58 -14.97
CA MET A 120 -1.64 -4.25 -15.27
C MET A 120 -0.64 -3.39 -16.04
N MET A 121 0.64 -3.46 -15.69
CA MET A 121 1.70 -2.70 -16.36
C MET A 121 2.01 -3.19 -17.79
N GLU A 122 1.83 -4.49 -18.02
CA GLU A 122 1.94 -5.13 -19.34
C GLU A 122 0.81 -4.70 -20.28
N GLU A 123 -0.41 -4.57 -19.76
CA GLU A 123 -1.59 -4.24 -20.57
C GLU A 123 -1.72 -2.74 -20.88
N ASP A 124 -1.30 -1.87 -19.95
CA ASP A 124 -1.34 -0.42 -20.13
C ASP A 124 0.02 0.21 -19.80
N GLU A 125 0.64 0.79 -20.82
CA GLU A 125 1.94 1.47 -20.73
C GLU A 125 1.93 2.72 -19.83
N ASN A 126 0.75 3.29 -19.56
CA ASN A 126 0.60 4.47 -18.73
C ASN A 126 0.56 4.14 -17.23
N VAL A 127 0.37 2.87 -16.87
CA VAL A 127 0.37 2.45 -15.47
C VAL A 127 1.77 2.59 -14.89
N LYS A 128 1.87 3.35 -13.79
CA LYS A 128 3.05 3.50 -12.96
C LYS A 128 2.82 2.86 -11.58
N LEU A 129 3.78 2.09 -11.09
CA LEU A 129 3.71 1.43 -9.78
C LEU A 129 4.50 2.22 -8.74
N ILE A 130 3.87 2.56 -7.60
CA ILE A 130 4.58 2.99 -6.39
C ILE A 130 4.43 1.90 -5.34
N HIS A 131 5.52 1.20 -5.03
CA HIS A 131 5.58 0.18 -4.00
C HIS A 131 5.96 0.83 -2.67
N LEU A 132 5.02 0.90 -1.72
CA LEU A 132 5.26 1.42 -0.38
C LEU A 132 5.66 0.29 0.57
N PHE A 133 6.89 0.32 1.05
CA PHE A 133 7.42 -0.59 2.06
C PHE A 133 7.37 0.03 3.46
N ARG A 134 7.26 -0.78 4.51
CA ARG A 134 7.31 -0.34 5.90
C ARG A 134 8.11 -1.34 6.74
N ASP A 135 8.71 -0.89 7.84
CA ASP A 135 9.42 -1.76 8.78
C ASP A 135 8.59 -3.00 9.17
N PRO A 136 9.05 -4.24 8.86
CA PRO A 136 8.30 -5.46 9.14
C PRO A 136 7.98 -5.64 10.62
N ARG A 137 8.80 -5.13 11.56
CA ARG A 137 8.51 -5.19 13.00
C ARG A 137 7.24 -4.41 13.31
N GLY A 138 7.11 -3.21 12.77
CA GLY A 138 5.90 -2.40 12.91
C GLY A 138 4.69 -3.01 12.21
N MET A 139 4.89 -3.65 11.07
CA MET A 139 3.83 -4.36 10.36
C MET A 139 3.35 -5.60 11.14
N SER A 140 4.25 -6.40 11.71
CA SER A 140 3.93 -7.60 12.48
C SER A 140 3.10 -7.30 13.73
N VAL A 141 3.40 -6.20 14.44
CA VAL A 141 2.56 -5.73 15.56
C VAL A 141 1.15 -5.37 15.10
N SER A 142 1.04 -4.70 13.96
CA SER A 142 -0.26 -4.23 13.45
C SER A 142 -1.10 -5.36 12.84
N GLN A 143 -0.47 -6.36 12.23
CA GLN A 143 -1.16 -7.31 11.34
C GLN A 143 -1.14 -8.76 11.85
N VAL A 144 -0.06 -9.19 12.50
CA VAL A 144 0.11 -10.57 12.96
C VAL A 144 -0.30 -10.67 14.43
N TYR A 145 0.27 -9.85 15.30
CA TYR A 145 0.01 -9.92 16.75
C TYR A 145 -1.46 -9.69 17.10
N ARG A 146 -2.16 -8.80 16.38
CA ARG A 146 -3.60 -8.56 16.60
C ARG A 146 -4.50 -9.74 16.20
N ARG A 147 -3.99 -10.71 15.45
CA ARG A 147 -4.78 -11.79 14.83
C ARG A 147 -4.43 -13.18 15.34
N PHE A 148 -3.23 -13.38 15.85
CA PHE A 148 -2.68 -14.70 16.17
C PHE A 148 -2.09 -14.76 17.57
N TYR A 149 -2.16 -15.94 18.19
CA TYR A 149 -1.60 -16.22 19.50
C TYR A 149 -0.06 -16.31 19.47
N PRO A 150 0.64 -16.14 20.61
CA PRO A 150 2.11 -16.15 20.66
C PRO A 150 2.79 -17.40 20.05
N TRP A 151 2.22 -18.59 20.19
CA TRP A 151 2.80 -19.82 19.62
C TRP A 151 2.68 -19.91 18.09
N GLU A 152 1.69 -19.24 17.49
CA GLU A 152 1.54 -19.13 16.03
C GLU A 152 2.40 -18.00 15.45
N PHE A 153 2.82 -17.06 16.28
CA PHE A 153 3.54 -15.86 15.85
C PHE A 153 4.79 -16.17 15.03
N ASN A 154 5.62 -17.13 15.44
CA ASN A 154 6.86 -17.46 14.74
C ASN A 154 6.59 -17.93 13.29
N ARG A 155 5.67 -18.89 13.11
CA ARG A 155 5.28 -19.41 11.79
C ARG A 155 4.64 -18.32 10.94
N GLU A 156 3.73 -17.53 11.51
CA GLU A 156 3.03 -16.48 10.77
C GLU A 156 3.97 -15.34 10.35
N VAL A 157 4.94 -14.99 11.19
CA VAL A 157 6.01 -14.04 10.85
C VAL A 157 6.89 -14.61 9.73
N GLY A 158 7.27 -15.89 9.78
CA GLY A 158 8.01 -16.52 8.68
C GLY A 158 7.26 -16.43 7.34
N ASN A 159 5.97 -16.78 7.33
CA ASN A 159 5.12 -16.65 6.13
C ASN A 159 4.95 -15.19 5.67
N PHE A 160 4.92 -14.25 6.61
CA PHE A 160 4.81 -12.82 6.33
C PHE A 160 6.11 -12.26 5.72
N CYS A 161 7.27 -12.52 6.32
CA CYS A 161 8.57 -12.11 5.80
C CYS A 161 8.85 -12.75 4.43
N SER A 162 8.52 -14.04 4.25
CA SER A 162 8.68 -14.73 2.97
C SER A 162 7.87 -14.08 1.84
N ARG A 163 6.60 -13.73 2.09
CA ARG A 163 5.76 -13.02 1.10
C ARG A 163 6.31 -11.66 0.74
N ILE A 164 6.73 -10.87 1.72
CA ILE A 164 7.32 -9.54 1.45
C ILE A 164 8.62 -9.68 0.64
N TRP A 165 9.43 -10.69 0.94
CA TRP A 165 10.65 -10.96 0.18
C TRP A 165 10.36 -11.28 -1.27
N GLN A 166 9.35 -12.13 -1.52
CA GLN A 166 8.87 -12.41 -2.88
C GLN A 166 8.36 -11.15 -3.59
N ASP A 167 7.60 -10.29 -2.90
CA ASP A 167 7.11 -9.03 -3.46
C ASP A 167 8.27 -8.08 -3.83
N LEU A 168 9.32 -8.00 -3.02
CA LEU A 168 10.51 -7.20 -3.35
C LEU A 168 11.32 -7.78 -4.49
N GLN A 169 11.48 -9.11 -4.54
CA GLN A 169 12.14 -9.78 -5.67
C GLN A 169 11.37 -9.55 -6.97
N GLN A 170 10.03 -9.62 -6.94
CA GLN A 170 9.21 -9.34 -8.11
C GLN A 170 9.27 -7.86 -8.48
N HIS A 171 9.23 -6.94 -7.52
CA HIS A 171 9.43 -5.51 -7.78
C HIS A 171 10.77 -5.25 -8.50
N ALA A 172 11.87 -5.88 -8.06
CA ALA A 172 13.16 -5.71 -8.70
C ALA A 172 13.16 -6.19 -10.17
N LYS A 173 12.43 -7.28 -10.48
CA LYS A 173 12.24 -7.73 -11.87
C LYS A 173 11.44 -6.71 -12.68
N LEU A 174 10.33 -6.22 -12.12
CA LEU A 174 9.50 -5.20 -12.78
C LEU A 174 10.26 -3.89 -13.02
N ALA A 175 11.14 -3.50 -12.12
CA ALA A 175 11.99 -2.32 -12.29
C ALA A 175 12.97 -2.46 -13.47
N GLN A 176 13.43 -3.69 -13.76
CA GLN A 176 14.27 -3.99 -14.91
C GLN A 176 13.46 -4.08 -16.21
N GLU A 177 12.28 -4.70 -16.15
CA GLU A 177 11.40 -4.93 -17.30
C GLU A 177 10.66 -3.66 -17.75
N PHE A 178 10.28 -2.80 -16.80
CA PHE A 178 9.58 -1.54 -17.03
C PHE A 178 10.36 -0.35 -16.47
N PRO A 179 11.50 0.04 -17.08
CA PRO A 179 12.31 1.17 -16.62
C PRO A 179 11.47 2.44 -16.45
N PHE A 180 11.72 3.18 -15.37
CA PHE A 180 11.03 4.45 -15.03
C PHE A 180 9.51 4.33 -14.75
N ARG A 181 8.95 3.12 -14.68
CA ARG A 181 7.52 2.87 -14.38
C ARG A 181 7.29 2.18 -13.03
N THR A 182 8.35 2.02 -12.23
CA THR A 182 8.27 1.56 -10.85
C THR A 182 9.04 2.49 -9.91
N LEU A 183 8.50 2.73 -8.71
CA LEU A 183 9.17 3.45 -7.63
C LEU A 183 9.00 2.68 -6.32
N LEU A 184 10.08 2.41 -5.59
CA LEU A 184 10.04 1.87 -4.24
C LEU A 184 10.25 2.99 -3.21
N VAL A 185 9.38 3.04 -2.21
CA VAL A 185 9.41 4.08 -1.17
C VAL A 185 9.26 3.44 0.20
N ARG A 186 10.03 3.88 1.20
CA ARG A 186 9.79 3.50 2.60
C ARG A 186 8.86 4.48 3.28
N TYR A 187 7.95 3.95 4.09
CA TYR A 187 7.09 4.75 4.97
C TYR A 187 7.90 5.64 5.90
N GLU A 188 9.01 5.12 6.43
CA GLU A 188 9.91 5.85 7.33
C GLU A 188 10.47 7.11 6.65
N ASP A 189 10.89 7.04 5.40
CA ASP A 189 11.44 8.17 4.65
C ASP A 189 10.39 9.28 4.44
N ILE A 190 9.13 8.92 4.13
CA ILE A 190 8.02 9.88 4.00
C ILE A 190 7.79 10.66 5.30
N VAL A 191 8.05 10.05 6.45
CA VAL A 191 7.83 10.69 7.76
C VAL A 191 9.07 11.45 8.25
N LEU A 192 10.26 10.89 8.05
CA LEU A 192 11.51 11.46 8.56
C LEU A 192 12.04 12.58 7.66
N GLU A 193 11.96 12.41 6.34
CA GLU A 193 12.44 13.32 5.28
C GLU A 193 11.29 13.71 4.31
N PRO A 194 10.17 14.25 4.82
CA PRO A 194 8.91 14.41 4.07
C PRO A 194 9.04 15.19 2.75
N ILE A 195 9.75 16.32 2.75
CA ILE A 195 9.88 17.16 1.56
C ILE A 195 10.71 16.45 0.49
N LYS A 196 11.85 15.88 0.88
CA LYS A 196 12.75 15.16 -0.03
C LYS A 196 12.04 13.96 -0.65
N THR A 197 11.41 13.12 0.17
CA THR A 197 10.76 11.89 -0.33
C THR A 197 9.52 12.20 -1.15
N MET A 198 8.70 13.19 -0.76
CA MET A 198 7.56 13.58 -1.59
C MET A 198 8.00 14.22 -2.90
N GLN A 199 9.05 15.05 -2.93
CA GLN A 199 9.59 15.59 -4.18
C GLN A 199 9.92 14.46 -5.17
N GLN A 200 10.63 13.41 -4.72
CA GLN A 200 10.95 12.24 -5.54
C GLN A 200 9.69 11.54 -6.09
N ILE A 201 8.65 11.38 -5.27
CA ILE A 201 7.38 10.78 -5.70
C ILE A 201 6.67 11.66 -6.74
N TYR A 202 6.68 12.97 -6.55
CA TYR A 202 6.03 13.93 -7.44
C TYR A 202 6.77 14.05 -8.79
N ASP A 203 8.11 14.04 -8.77
CA ASP A 203 8.94 13.99 -9.97
C ASP A 203 8.68 12.70 -10.76
N TYR A 204 8.61 11.55 -10.06
CA TYR A 204 8.30 10.26 -10.66
C TYR A 204 6.96 10.25 -11.43
N ILE A 205 5.92 10.85 -10.86
CA ILE A 205 4.58 10.92 -11.49
C ILE A 205 4.43 12.12 -12.43
N GLY A 206 5.45 12.98 -12.56
CA GLY A 206 5.44 14.13 -13.47
C GLY A 206 4.51 15.27 -13.02
N ILE A 207 4.30 15.44 -11.72
CA ILE A 207 3.45 16.51 -11.15
C ILE A 207 4.32 17.49 -10.36
N HIS A 208 4.13 18.79 -10.59
CA HIS A 208 4.88 19.82 -9.87
C HIS A 208 4.56 19.83 -8.35
N PHE A 209 5.59 19.66 -7.51
CA PHE A 209 5.48 19.70 -6.05
C PHE A 209 5.63 21.13 -5.49
N GLY A 210 4.58 21.94 -5.69
CA GLY A 210 4.57 23.35 -5.29
C GLY A 210 4.43 23.61 -3.78
N PRO A 211 4.57 24.88 -3.34
CA PRO A 211 4.63 25.26 -1.92
C PRO A 211 3.42 24.84 -1.08
N LEU A 212 2.21 24.85 -1.63
CA LEU A 212 1.00 24.42 -0.92
C LEU A 212 1.04 22.93 -0.55
N LEU A 213 1.51 22.10 -1.48
CA LEU A 213 1.67 20.66 -1.26
C LEU A 213 2.79 20.40 -0.25
N GLN A 214 3.92 21.12 -0.34
CA GLN A 214 5.00 21.03 0.63
C GLN A 214 4.53 21.35 2.05
N LYS A 215 3.78 22.45 2.22
CA LYS A 215 3.19 22.84 3.51
C LYS A 215 2.25 21.76 4.05
N GLN A 216 1.40 21.19 3.19
CA GLN A 216 0.50 20.11 3.59
C GLN A 216 1.27 18.84 3.98
N THR A 217 2.31 18.48 3.23
CA THR A 217 3.18 17.34 3.53
C THR A 217 3.83 17.49 4.91
N LEU A 218 4.40 18.66 5.22
CA LEU A 218 5.02 18.92 6.53
C LEU A 218 4.01 18.76 7.67
N ARG A 219 2.78 19.26 7.49
CA ARG A 219 1.71 19.09 8.48
C ARG A 219 1.33 17.63 8.70
N MET A 220 1.32 16.81 7.65
CA MET A 220 0.97 15.39 7.78
C MET A 220 2.07 14.56 8.46
N SER A 221 3.34 14.97 8.30
CA SER A 221 4.53 14.31 8.86
C SER A 221 5.10 15.01 10.09
N GLU A 222 4.28 15.78 10.83
CA GLU A 222 4.72 16.55 12.00
C GLU A 222 5.27 15.66 13.13
N ASP A 223 4.60 14.54 13.43
CA ASP A 223 5.05 13.61 14.47
C ASP A 223 6.04 12.57 13.93
N LYS A 224 7.33 12.92 13.98
CA LYS A 224 8.45 12.05 13.58
C LYS A 224 8.57 10.77 14.42
N ARG A 225 7.86 10.63 15.55
CA ARG A 225 7.89 9.40 16.36
C ARG A 225 7.01 8.29 15.81
N ARG A 226 6.04 8.62 14.94
CA ARG A 226 5.05 7.68 14.38
C ARG A 226 5.65 6.38 13.83
N PRO A 227 6.78 6.40 13.09
CA PRO A 227 7.37 5.17 12.57
C PRO A 227 7.94 4.27 13.66
N HIS A 228 8.20 4.80 14.86
CA HIS A 228 8.80 4.08 15.98
C HIS A 228 7.78 3.67 17.05
N LEU A 229 6.50 4.08 16.94
CA LEU A 229 5.47 3.81 17.96
C LEU A 229 5.12 2.32 18.13
N TRP A 230 5.48 1.45 17.19
CA TRP A 230 5.29 0.00 17.37
C TRP A 230 6.19 -0.57 18.46
N ARG A 231 7.30 0.11 18.78
CA ARG A 231 8.28 -0.30 19.81
C ARG A 231 7.70 -0.29 21.21
N THR A 232 6.69 0.55 21.46
CA THR A 232 5.98 0.55 22.75
C THR A 232 5.07 -0.67 22.92
N LYS A 233 4.77 -1.41 21.85
CA LYS A 233 3.81 -2.51 21.82
C LYS A 233 4.41 -3.89 21.58
N ILE A 234 5.59 -3.96 20.96
CA ILE A 234 6.26 -5.22 20.66
C ILE A 234 7.12 -5.66 21.84
N GLU A 235 7.12 -6.94 22.17
CA GLU A 235 8.10 -7.50 23.10
C GLU A 235 9.44 -7.74 22.40
N ALA A 236 10.54 -7.72 23.16
CA ALA A 236 11.88 -7.82 22.57
C ALA A 236 12.10 -9.16 21.87
N GLU A 237 11.58 -10.24 22.45
CA GLU A 237 11.63 -11.59 21.89
C GLU A 237 10.85 -11.67 20.57
N GLN A 238 9.73 -10.94 20.47
CA GLN A 238 8.93 -10.86 19.25
C GLN A 238 9.67 -10.07 18.16
N ALA A 239 10.33 -8.97 18.53
CA ALA A 239 11.15 -8.20 17.60
C ALA A 239 12.28 -9.07 17.03
N ALA A 240 12.96 -9.85 17.88
CA ALA A 240 14.03 -10.77 17.47
C ALA A 240 13.53 -11.88 16.52
N VAL A 241 12.29 -12.38 16.71
CA VAL A 241 11.68 -13.33 15.77
C VAL A 241 11.43 -12.70 14.39
N VAL A 242 10.98 -11.45 14.36
CA VAL A 242 10.80 -10.71 13.09
C VAL A 242 12.15 -10.47 12.42
N GLU A 243 13.14 -9.98 13.15
CA GLU A 243 14.49 -9.72 12.62
C GLU A 243 15.10 -10.98 12.00
N ARG A 244 14.98 -12.13 12.68
CA ARG A 244 15.47 -13.40 12.16
C ARG A 244 14.82 -13.83 10.85
N HIS A 245 13.49 -13.79 10.76
CA HIS A 245 12.76 -14.21 9.55
C HIS A 245 12.88 -13.20 8.40
N CYS A 246 13.01 -11.92 8.74
CA CYS A 246 13.08 -10.81 7.79
C CYS A 246 14.52 -10.34 7.52
N ALA A 247 15.57 -11.05 7.96
CA ALA A 247 16.95 -10.58 7.83
C ALA A 247 17.36 -10.17 6.38
N PRO A 248 17.01 -10.93 5.32
CA PRO A 248 17.28 -10.50 3.95
C PRO A 248 16.59 -9.17 3.58
N LEU A 249 15.37 -8.96 4.08
CA LEU A 249 14.61 -7.73 3.89
C LEU A 249 15.29 -6.54 4.54
N PHE A 250 15.81 -6.74 5.74
CA PHE A 250 16.44 -5.68 6.52
C PHE A 250 17.70 -5.19 5.82
N HIS A 251 18.50 -6.13 5.32
CA HIS A 251 19.67 -5.83 4.54
C HIS A 251 19.32 -4.97 3.31
N VAL A 252 18.42 -5.44 2.43
CA VAL A 252 18.12 -4.72 1.17
C VAL A 252 17.39 -3.39 1.41
N MET A 253 16.52 -3.34 2.41
CA MET A 253 15.72 -2.15 2.71
C MET A 253 16.41 -1.16 3.65
N GLY A 254 17.62 -1.46 4.11
CA GLY A 254 18.41 -0.60 4.98
C GLY A 254 17.84 -0.46 6.39
N TYR A 255 17.22 -1.51 6.95
CA TYR A 255 16.80 -1.53 8.36
C TYR A 255 17.90 -2.12 9.25
N ARG A 256 18.04 -1.55 10.45
CA ARG A 256 18.99 -2.00 11.47
C ARG A 256 18.30 -2.93 12.47
N GLU A 257 18.94 -4.07 12.71
CA GLU A 257 18.61 -4.99 13.80
C GLU A 257 19.00 -4.38 15.16
N PHE A 258 18.30 -4.78 16.22
CA PHE A 258 18.65 -4.31 17.56
C PHE A 258 19.80 -5.13 18.15
N PRO A 259 20.78 -4.49 18.81
CA PRO A 259 21.89 -5.22 19.43
C PRO A 259 21.47 -5.98 20.69
N ASN A 260 20.38 -5.57 21.34
CA ASN A 260 19.86 -6.18 22.56
C ASN A 260 18.40 -5.80 22.83
N ASN A 261 17.77 -6.52 23.77
CA ASN A 261 16.36 -6.32 24.15
C ASN A 261 16.07 -4.90 24.67
N ALA A 262 16.99 -4.29 25.42
CA ALA A 262 16.81 -2.93 25.95
C ALA A 262 16.71 -1.89 24.81
N SER A 263 17.49 -2.09 23.75
CA SER A 263 17.49 -1.21 22.58
C SER A 263 16.16 -1.22 21.85
N VAL A 264 15.37 -2.30 21.91
CA VAL A 264 14.04 -2.38 21.27
C VAL A 264 13.13 -1.26 21.75
N LYS A 265 13.16 -0.89 23.03
CA LYS A 265 12.29 0.13 23.62
C LYS A 265 12.86 1.56 23.54
N ASP A 266 14.15 1.74 23.25
CA ASP A 266 14.78 3.07 23.17
C ASP A 266 14.42 3.81 21.87
N LEU A 267 13.41 4.67 21.90
CA LEU A 267 12.93 5.44 20.74
C LEU A 267 14.00 6.34 20.08
N ARG A 268 15.16 6.57 20.71
CA ARG A 268 16.29 7.32 20.12
C ARG A 268 17.15 6.46 19.19
N PHE A 269 17.09 5.13 19.32
CA PHE A 269 17.82 4.23 18.44
C PHE A 269 17.30 4.34 17.01
N ASN A 270 18.18 4.69 16.08
CA ASN A 270 17.84 4.78 14.67
C ASN A 270 17.73 3.37 14.06
N THR A 271 16.54 3.03 13.59
CA THR A 271 16.20 1.73 12.99
C THR A 271 16.40 1.68 11.47
N THR A 272 16.75 2.79 10.83
CA THR A 272 16.83 2.94 9.37
C THR A 272 18.11 3.65 8.93
N ASN A 273 18.82 3.07 7.98
CA ASN A 273 19.85 3.77 7.22
C ASN A 273 19.20 4.76 6.24
N ILE A 274 19.98 5.78 5.85
CA ILE A 274 19.54 6.83 4.91
C ILE A 274 19.24 6.27 3.51
N SER A 275 19.89 5.17 3.12
CA SER A 275 19.76 4.53 1.81
C SER A 275 19.32 3.06 1.91
N PHE A 276 18.77 2.55 0.80
CA PHE A 276 18.66 1.12 0.51
C PHE A 276 20.05 0.50 0.36
N ALA A 277 20.14 -0.84 0.32
CA ALA A 277 21.41 -1.51 0.01
C ALA A 277 21.93 -1.10 -1.37
N GLU A 278 23.21 -0.74 -1.42
CA GLU A 278 23.89 -0.39 -2.67
C GLU A 278 23.84 -1.56 -3.67
N GLY A 279 23.59 -1.25 -4.94
CA GLY A 279 23.56 -2.25 -6.01
C GLY A 279 22.32 -3.16 -6.04
N TRP A 280 21.34 -2.99 -5.14
CA TRP A 280 20.10 -3.78 -5.21
C TRP A 280 19.24 -3.33 -6.41
N PRO A 281 18.87 -4.22 -7.34
CA PRO A 281 18.23 -3.84 -8.60
C PRO A 281 16.83 -3.22 -8.45
N GLY A 282 16.15 -3.42 -7.32
CA GLY A 282 14.88 -2.75 -7.04
C GLY A 282 15.04 -1.37 -6.39
N ALA A 283 16.27 -0.97 -6.01
CA ALA A 283 16.57 0.36 -5.49
C ALA A 283 16.89 1.31 -6.64
N VAL A 284 16.16 1.22 -7.77
CA VAL A 284 16.17 2.28 -8.79
C VAL A 284 15.55 3.53 -8.15
N VAL A 285 16.38 4.19 -7.35
CA VAL A 285 16.25 5.58 -6.99
C VAL A 285 16.28 6.31 -8.32
N LEU A 286 15.37 7.25 -8.49
CA LEU A 286 15.55 8.34 -9.45
C LEU A 286 16.81 9.12 -9.07
N VAL A 287 17.98 8.54 -9.29
CA VAL A 287 19.22 9.30 -9.43
C VAL A 287 19.21 9.71 -10.88
N GLY A 288 18.49 10.80 -11.14
CA GLY A 288 18.66 11.54 -12.37
C GLY A 288 20.10 12.01 -12.43
N ASN A 289 20.89 11.32 -13.25
CA ASN A 289 21.88 11.91 -14.14
C ASN A 289 21.75 11.15 -15.47
N ALA A 290 20.62 11.36 -16.14
CA ALA A 290 20.54 11.21 -17.58
C ALA A 290 20.30 12.62 -18.15
N PRO A 291 21.14 13.08 -19.10
CA PRO A 291 21.05 14.44 -19.60
C PRO A 291 19.75 14.64 -20.37
N LEU A 292 19.19 15.84 -20.25
CA LEU A 292 18.18 16.33 -21.17
C LEU A 292 18.76 16.22 -22.60
N ILE A 293 18.10 15.41 -23.44
CA ILE A 293 18.17 15.52 -24.89
C ILE A 293 16.76 15.87 -25.36
#